data_AF-A0A9P6DXV9-F1
#
_entry.id   AF-A0A9P6DXV9-F1
#
_cell.length_a   1.000
_cell.length_b   1.000
_cell.length_c   1.000
_cell.angle_alpha   90.00
_cell.angle_beta   90.00
_cell.angle_gamma   90.00
#
_symmetry.space_group_name_H-M   'P 1'
#
loop_
_entity.id
_entity.type
_entity.pdbx_description
1 polymer ?
#
loop_
_entity_poly.entity_id
_entity_poly.type
_entity_poly.pdbx_seq_one_letter_code
_entity_poly.pdbx_strand_id
1 'polypeptide(L)'
;CHTGHAHTGEFYRRQTIDEPTSCKCGCALQTRDHILLNCPLHNTHRHLLGKGRQRLTRSLLGTEKGISRLAAFLEQSGAYDKCHQP
;
A
#
# COMPACT_ATOMS: atom_id res chain seq x y z
N CYS A 1 7.54 3.24 -3.11
CA CYS A 1 6.94 1.88 -3.01
C CYS A 1 7.80 0.73 -3.56
N HIS A 2 8.45 0.86 -4.72
CA HIS A 2 9.27 -0.22 -5.30
C HIS A 2 10.47 -0.61 -4.43
N THR A 3 11.17 0.39 -3.90
CA THR A 3 12.32 0.24 -2.98
C THR A 3 11.94 0.07 -1.50
N GLY A 4 10.64 -0.04 -1.19
CA GLY A 4 10.14 -0.04 0.19
C GLY A 4 10.12 1.34 0.87
N HIS A 5 10.39 2.43 0.15
CA HIS A 5 10.16 3.80 0.64
C HIS A 5 8.67 4.15 0.49
N ALA A 6 7.93 4.05 1.60
CA ALA A 6 6.52 4.41 1.73
C ALA A 6 6.18 4.58 3.21
N HIS A 7 5.21 5.44 3.55
CA HIS A 7 4.70 5.61 4.92
C HIS A 7 3.96 4.35 5.36
N THR A 8 4.72 3.40 5.90
CA THR A 8 4.27 2.08 6.33
C THR A 8 4.96 1.73 7.64
N GLY A 9 4.29 0.93 8.46
CA GLY A 9 4.90 0.37 9.66
C GLY A 9 6.17 -0.42 9.41
N GLU A 10 6.25 -1.16 8.29
CA GLU A 10 7.48 -1.85 7.88
C GLU A 10 8.64 -0.88 7.65
N PHE A 11 8.39 0.23 6.95
CA PHE A 11 9.38 1.27 6.71
C PHE A 11 9.80 1.95 8.02
N TYR A 12 8.85 2.35 8.87
CA TYR A 12 9.15 2.99 10.15
C TYR A 12 10.00 2.10 11.06
N ARG A 13 9.64 0.81 11.18
CA ARG A 13 10.43 -0.17 11.93
C ARG A 13 11.85 -0.32 11.39
N ARG A 14 12.01 -0.36 10.06
CA ARG A 14 13.34 -0.50 9.41
C ARG A 14 14.21 0.73 9.60
N GLN A 15 13.60 1.92 9.70
CA GLN A 15 14.32 3.18 9.86
C GLN A 15 14.41 3.63 11.33
N THR A 16 13.91 2.81 12.27
CA THR A 16 13.86 3.15 13.71
C THR A 16 13.14 4.48 13.95
N ILE A 17 12.09 4.74 13.17
CA ILE A 17 11.23 5.93 13.32
C ILE A 17 10.15 5.59 14.36
N ASP A 18 9.99 6.45 15.35
CA ASP A 18 8.96 6.33 16.40
C ASP A 18 7.58 6.75 15.88
N GLU A 19 6.98 5.87 15.08
CA GLU A 19 5.64 6.02 14.49
C GLU A 19 4.90 4.68 14.60
N PRO A 20 3.54 4.68 14.65
CA PRO A 20 2.76 3.46 14.74
C PRO A 20 3.05 2.49 13.59
N THR A 21 3.37 1.24 13.93
CA THR A 21 3.70 0.21 12.92
C THR A 21 2.52 -0.69 12.57
N SER A 22 1.51 -0.75 13.44
CA SER A 22 0.26 -1.48 13.21
C SER A 22 -0.68 -0.71 12.27
N CYS A 23 -1.43 -1.45 11.45
CA CYS A 23 -2.50 -0.86 10.67
C CYS A 23 -3.77 -0.66 11.51
N LYS A 24 -4.53 0.40 11.25
CA LYS A 24 -5.84 0.66 11.88
C LYS A 24 -6.88 -0.44 11.64
N CYS A 25 -6.65 -1.32 10.65
CA CYS A 25 -7.49 -2.51 10.44
C CYS A 25 -7.27 -3.62 11.48
N GLY A 26 -6.31 -3.47 12.40
CA GLY A 26 -5.94 -4.47 13.40
C GLY A 26 -4.74 -5.34 13.01
N CYS A 27 -4.16 -5.17 11.81
CA CYS A 27 -2.94 -5.89 11.45
C CYS A 27 -1.73 -5.36 12.24
N ALA A 28 -0.99 -6.27 12.90
CA ALA A 28 0.12 -5.91 13.77
C ALA A 28 1.28 -5.18 13.06
N LEU A 29 1.47 -5.44 11.76
CA LEU A 29 2.47 -4.74 10.96
C LEU A 29 1.89 -4.34 9.61
N GLN A 30 1.91 -3.05 9.35
CA GLN A 30 1.52 -2.48 8.07
C GLN A 30 2.65 -2.68 7.05
N THR A 31 2.52 -3.71 6.20
CA THR A 31 3.42 -3.97 5.07
C THR A 31 2.81 -3.50 3.76
N ARG A 32 3.64 -3.37 2.71
CA ARG A 32 3.16 -3.08 1.35
C ARG A 32 2.13 -4.12 0.88
N ASP A 33 2.44 -5.40 1.06
CA ASP A 33 1.56 -6.48 0.61
C ASP A 33 0.27 -6.50 1.41
N HIS A 34 0.33 -6.19 2.71
CA HIS A 34 -0.89 -5.97 3.50
C HIS A 34 -1.75 -4.86 2.87
N ILE A 35 -1.23 -3.65 2.68
CA ILE A 35 -2.00 -2.52 2.15
C ILE A 35 -2.59 -2.83 0.76
N LEU A 36 -1.72 -3.28 -0.17
CA LEU A 36 -2.11 -3.49 -1.56
C LEU A 36 -2.99 -4.72 -1.76
N LEU A 37 -2.83 -5.78 -0.96
CA LEU A 37 -3.45 -7.10 -1.24
C LEU A 37 -4.46 -7.58 -0.20
N ASN A 38 -4.35 -7.14 1.06
CA ASN A 38 -5.15 -7.72 2.15
C ASN A 38 -5.93 -6.71 3.02
N CYS A 39 -5.53 -5.43 3.05
CA CYS A 39 -6.06 -4.46 4.00
C CYS A 39 -7.54 -4.13 3.74
N PRO A 40 -8.47 -4.44 4.66
CA PRO A 40 -9.90 -4.22 4.42
C PRO A 40 -10.25 -2.73 4.25
N LEU A 41 -9.45 -1.82 4.83
CA LEU A 41 -9.66 -0.36 4.72
C LEU A 41 -9.60 0.15 3.28
N HIS A 42 -8.86 -0.53 2.40
CA HIS A 42 -8.71 -0.12 0.99
C HIS A 42 -9.50 -1.01 0.02
N ASN A 43 -10.45 -1.81 0.52
CA ASN A 43 -11.16 -2.79 -0.32
C ASN A 43 -11.97 -2.12 -1.44
N THR A 44 -12.58 -0.96 -1.16
CA THR A 44 -13.37 -0.18 -2.12
C THR A 44 -12.57 0.15 -3.39
N HIS A 45 -11.33 0.59 -3.24
CA HIS A 45 -10.48 1.01 -4.36
C HIS A 45 -9.59 -0.11 -4.93
N ARG A 46 -9.57 -1.28 -4.28
CA ARG A 46 -8.69 -2.41 -4.63
C ARG A 46 -8.87 -2.91 -6.06
N HIS A 47 -10.04 -2.71 -6.65
CA HIS A 47 -10.33 -3.07 -8.03
C HIS A 47 -9.41 -2.36 -9.04
N LEU A 48 -8.89 -1.17 -8.71
CA LEU A 48 -7.97 -0.39 -9.55
C LEU A 48 -6.63 -1.09 -9.78
N LEU A 49 -6.19 -1.92 -8.83
CA LEU A 49 -4.95 -2.70 -8.94
C LEU A 49 -5.05 -3.87 -9.94
N GLY A 50 -6.23 -4.10 -10.54
CA GLY A 50 -6.49 -5.22 -11.44
C GLY A 50 -6.89 -6.50 -10.70
N LYS A 51 -6.82 -7.65 -11.38
CA LYS A 51 -7.20 -8.98 -10.82
C LYS A 51 -6.09 -10.02 -11.03
N GLY A 52 -6.04 -11.02 -10.15
CA GLY A 52 -5.12 -12.17 -10.26
C GLY A 52 -3.65 -11.74 -10.38
N ARG A 53 -2.95 -12.23 -11.43
CA ARG A 53 -1.53 -11.95 -11.69
C ARG A 53 -1.20 -10.45 -11.82
N GLN A 54 -2.19 -9.63 -12.19
CA GLN A 54 -2.00 -8.19 -12.34
C GLN A 54 -1.75 -7.49 -11.00
N ARG A 55 -2.23 -8.07 -9.89
CA ARG A 55 -1.99 -7.56 -8.54
C ARG A 55 -0.64 -8.01 -7.96
N LEU A 56 0.09 -8.88 -8.66
CA LEU A 56 1.41 -9.26 -8.21
C LEU A 56 2.30 -8.02 -8.22
N THR A 57 3.03 -7.84 -7.14
CA THR A 57 3.93 -6.70 -6.92
C THR A 57 4.89 -6.49 -8.09
N ARG A 58 5.39 -7.58 -8.70
CA ARG A 58 6.22 -7.54 -9.92
C ARG A 58 5.49 -6.93 -11.13
N SER A 59 4.20 -7.23 -11.31
CA SER A 59 3.40 -6.68 -12.40
C SER A 59 2.95 -5.25 -12.15
N LEU A 60 2.59 -4.92 -10.89
CA LEU A 60 2.17 -3.57 -10.49
C LEU A 60 3.31 -2.56 -10.57
N LEU A 61 4.52 -2.97 -10.21
CA LEU A 61 5.66 -2.04 -10.13
C LEU A 61 6.64 -2.16 -11.31
N GLY A 62 6.56 -3.24 -12.08
CA GLY A 62 7.48 -3.53 -13.19
C GLY A 62 6.96 -3.17 -14.58
N THR A 63 5.75 -2.58 -14.68
CA THR A 63 5.17 -2.17 -15.97
C THR A 63 4.54 -0.79 -15.87
N GLU A 64 4.59 0.00 -16.93
CA GLU A 64 3.96 1.34 -16.99
C GLU A 64 2.47 1.26 -16.63
N LYS A 65 1.74 0.32 -17.25
CA LYS A 65 0.31 0.09 -16.95
C LYS A 65 0.07 -0.33 -15.50
N GLY A 66 1.01 -1.04 -14.87
CA GLY A 66 0.95 -1.38 -13.45
C GLY A 66 1.14 -0.15 -12.58
N ILE A 67 2.13 0.70 -12.92
CA ILE A 67 2.45 1.93 -12.21
C ILE A 67 1.27 2.90 -12.26
N SER A 68 0.65 3.10 -13.42
CA SER A 68 -0.53 3.96 -13.55
C SER A 68 -1.72 3.46 -12.70
N ARG A 69 -1.94 2.14 -12.66
CA ARG A 69 -2.97 1.53 -11.81
C ARG A 69 -2.67 1.70 -10.33
N LEU A 70 -1.41 1.56 -9.94
CA LEU A 70 -0.99 1.80 -8.58
C LEU A 70 -1.18 3.28 -8.21
N ALA A 71 -0.77 4.22 -9.06
CA ALA A 71 -0.96 5.66 -8.82
C ALA A 71 -2.44 6.00 -8.59
N ALA A 72 -3.34 5.56 -9.49
CA ALA A 72 -4.78 5.77 -9.33
C ALA A 72 -5.34 5.15 -8.03
N PHE A 73 -4.83 3.98 -7.62
CA PHE A 73 -5.18 3.39 -6.34
C PHE A 73 -4.73 4.24 -5.16
N LEU A 74 -3.49 4.75 -5.17
CA LEU A 74 -2.97 5.58 -4.08
C LEU A 74 -3.75 6.88 -3.95
N GLU A 75 -4.00 7.56 -5.07
CA GLU A 75 -4.78 8.81 -5.10
C GLU A 75 -6.20 8.64 -4.57
N GLN A 76 -6.89 7.55 -4.92
CA GLN A 76 -8.27 7.34 -4.48
C GLN A 76 -8.39 6.77 -3.07
N SER A 77 -7.39 6.01 -2.61
CA SER A 77 -7.45 5.32 -1.32
C SER A 77 -6.75 6.04 -0.18
N GLY A 78 -5.97 7.07 -0.46
CA GLY A 78 -5.09 7.73 0.51
C GLY A 78 -4.03 6.79 1.10
N ALA A 79 -3.80 5.63 0.47
CA ALA A 79 -2.84 4.67 0.97
C ALA A 79 -1.43 5.27 0.91
N TYR A 80 -0.69 5.15 2.02
CA TYR A 80 0.63 5.78 2.25
C TYR A 80 0.63 7.30 2.44
N ASP A 81 -0.51 7.96 2.53
CA ASP A 81 -0.54 9.36 2.94
C ASP A 81 -0.29 9.46 4.45
N LYS A 82 0.66 10.31 4.85
CA LYS A 82 0.92 10.56 6.28
C LYS A 82 -0.23 11.33 6.94
N CYS A 83 -0.92 12.18 6.17
CA CYS A 83 -1.94 13.10 6.68
C CYS A 83 -3.38 12.79 6.24
N HIS A 84 -3.66 11.66 5.59
CA HIS A 84 -5.04 11.34 5.20
C HIS A 84 -5.82 10.83 6.44
N GLN A 85 -6.41 11.78 7.17
CA GLN A 85 -7.56 11.51 8.03
C GLN A 85 -8.79 11.28 7.14
N PRO A 86 -9.68 10.34 7.53
CA PRO A 86 -10.83 9.94 6.72
C PRO A 86 -11.80 11.07 6.42
#